data_AF-A0AAN1WEC2-F1
#
_entry.id   AF-A0AAN1WEC2-F1
#
_cell.length_a   1.000
_cell.length_b   1.000
_cell.length_c   1.000
_cell.angle_alpha   90.00
_cell.angle_beta   90.00
_cell.angle_gamma   90.00
#
_symmetry.space_group_name_H-M   'P 1'
#
loop_
_entity.id
_entity.type
_entity.pdbx_description
1 polymer ?
#
loop_
_entity_poly.entity_id
_entity_poly.type
_entity_poly.pdbx_seq_one_letter_code
_entity_poly.pdbx_strand_id
1 'polypeptide(L)' 'MRVFMSGVSCVGKTTVGPLLAEQLERPFFDMDREVERFHGMKIRPLRRNPLCESTV' A
#
# COMPACT_ATOMS: atom_id res chain seq x y z
N MET A 1 -18.87 -5.59 -7.37
CA MET A 1 -18.54 -4.23 -6.92
C MET A 1 -17.13 -4.23 -6.35
N ARG A 2 -16.31 -3.21 -6.64
CA ARG A 2 -14.97 -3.03 -6.03
C ARG A 2 -14.99 -1.77 -5.17
N VAL A 3 -14.43 -1.86 -3.97
CA VAL A 3 -14.29 -0.74 -3.04
C VAL A 3 -12.83 -0.35 -2.98
N PHE A 4 -12.53 0.92 -3.19
CA PHE A 4 -11.18 1.46 -3.09
C PHE A 4 -11.11 2.40 -1.90
N MET A 5 -10.08 2.22 -1.06
CA MET A 5 -9.80 3.12 0.05
C MET A 5 -8.58 3.97 -0.29
N SER A 6 -8.76 5.29 -0.25
CA SER A 6 -7.68 6.26 -0.46
C SER A 6 -7.48 7.11 0.81
N GLY A 7 -6.35 7.80 0.89
CA GLY A 7 -5.98 8.65 2.03
C GLY A 7 -4.48 8.56 2.32
N VAL A 8 -3.94 9.54 3.05
CA VAL A 8 -2.52 9.59 3.39
C VAL A 8 -2.09 8.38 4.24
N SER A 9 -0.78 8.11 4.31
CA SER A 9 -0.26 7.02 5.15
C SER A 9 -0.67 7.20 6.62
N CYS A 10 -0.75 6.11 7.37
CA CYS A 10 -1.06 6.08 8.81
C CYS A 10 -2.47 6.55 9.25
N VAL A 11 -3.43 6.79 8.33
CA VAL A 11 -4.83 7.10 8.71
C VAL A 11 -5.68 5.87 9.09
N GLY A 12 -5.07 4.69 9.23
CA GLY A 12 -5.76 3.46 9.63
C GLY A 12 -6.39 2.65 8.50
N LYS A 13 -6.06 2.92 7.23
CA LYS A 13 -6.57 2.17 6.06
C LYS A 13 -6.33 0.67 6.20
N THR A 14 -5.10 0.26 6.55
CA THR A 14 -4.72 -1.14 6.74
C THR A 14 -5.38 -1.80 7.96
N THR A 15 -6.01 -1.02 8.84
CA THR A 15 -6.81 -1.51 9.97
C THR A 15 -8.28 -1.66 9.59
N VAL A 16 -8.87 -0.62 8.98
CA VAL A 16 -10.30 -0.60 8.63
C VAL A 16 -10.61 -1.48 7.41
N GLY A 17 -9.68 -1.59 6.45
CA GLY A 17 -9.88 -2.34 5.22
C GLY A 17 -10.24 -3.81 5.41
N PRO A 18 -9.46 -4.58 6.20
CA PRO A 18 -9.80 -5.97 6.50
C PRO A 18 -11.16 -6.12 7.19
N LEU A 19 -11.47 -5.24 8.15
CA LEU A 19 -12.75 -5.26 8.87
C LEU A 19 -13.92 -5.01 7.92
N LEU A 20 -13.80 -4.03 7.01
CA LEU A 20 -14.81 -3.76 5.99
C LEU A 20 -14.96 -4.93 5.01
N ALA A 21 -13.84 -5.54 4.60
CA ALA A 21 -13.84 -6.67 3.67
C ALA A 21 -14.55 -7.89 4.27
N GLU A 22 -14.30 -8.18 5.56
CA GLU A 22 -15.00 -9.22 6.32
C GLU A 22 -16.51 -8.98 6.37
N GLN A 23 -16.92 -7.76 6.74
CA GLN A 23 -18.34 -7.38 6.81
C GLN A 23 -19.06 -7.45 5.46
N LEU A 24 -18.33 -7.29 4.35
CA LEU A 24 -18.87 -7.36 2.98
C LEU A 24 -18.70 -8.74 2.34
N GLU A 25 -18.12 -9.71 3.04
CA GLU A 25 -17.76 -11.04 2.51
C GLU A 25 -16.94 -10.93 1.22
N ARG A 26 -15.92 -10.06 1.23
CA ARG A 26 -15.02 -9.79 0.10
C ARG A 26 -13.56 -10.07 0.48
N PRO A 27 -12.72 -10.44 -0.51
CA PRO A 27 -11.29 -10.47 -0.27
C PRO A 27 -10.73 -9.06 -0.01
N PHE A 28 -9.78 -8.98 0.92
CA PHE A 28 -9.01 -7.76 1.17
C PHE A 28 -7.74 -7.74 0.32
N PHE A 29 -7.40 -6.57 -0.23
CA PHE A 29 -6.20 -6.35 -1.04
C PHE A 29 -5.49 -5.09 -0.53
N ASP A 30 -4.23 -5.26 -0.14
CA ASP A 30 -3.35 -4.16 0.26
C ASP A 30 -2.36 -3.88 -0.87
N MET A 31 -2.56 -2.75 -1.56
CA MET A 31 -1.79 -2.38 -2.73
C MET A 31 -0.29 -2.29 -2.46
N ASP A 32 0.11 -1.74 -1.31
CA ASP A 32 1.53 -1.56 -1.00
C ASP A 32 2.20 -2.95 -0.84
N ARG A 33 1.55 -3.86 -0.12
CA ARG A 33 2.05 -5.24 0.07
C ARG A 33 2.16 -6.02 -1.23
N GLU A 34 1.20 -5.87 -2.13
CA GLU A 34 1.17 -6.61 -3.38
C GLU A 34 2.23 -6.09 -4.37
N VAL A 35 2.50 -4.77 -4.36
CA VAL A 35 3.63 -4.18 -5.07
C VAL A 35 4.96 -4.72 -4.51
N GLU A 36 5.12 -4.74 -3.18
CA GLU A 36 6.33 -5.29 -2.55
C GLU A 36 6.56 -6.76 -2.90
N ARG A 37 5.49 -7.57 -2.87
CA ARG A 37 5.53 -8.98 -3.22
C ARG A 37 5.90 -9.19 -4.68
N PHE A 38 5.33 -8.40 -5.60
CA PHE A 38 5.61 -8.48 -7.02
C PHE A 38 7.07 -8.16 -7.35
N HIS A 39 7.64 -7.15 -6.68
CA HIS A 39 9.03 -6.75 -6.90
C HIS A 39 10.07 -7.46 -6.02
N GLY A 40 9.63 -8.22 -5.01
CA GLY A 40 10.52 -8.82 -4.01
C GLY A 40 11.29 -7.81 -3.17
N MET A 41 10.83 -6.55 -3.12
CA MET A 41 11.51 -5.43 -2.46
C MET A 41 10.52 -4.60 -1.65
N LYS A 42 10.96 -4.16 -0.47
CA LYS A 42 10.17 -3.26 0.38
C LYS A 42 10.05 -1.87 -0.24
N ILE A 43 8.87 -1.28 -0.18
CA ILE A 43 8.66 0.13 -0.49
C ILE A 43 9.30 0.91 0.64
N ARG A 44 10.49 1.43 0.38
CA ARG A 44 11.20 2.25 1.35
C ARG A 44 10.56 3.64 1.35
N PRO A 45 10.38 4.27 2.54
CA PRO A 45 10.13 5.69 2.60
C PRO A 45 11.18 6.39 1.74
N LEU A 46 10.74 7.31 0.87
CA LEU A 46 11.64 8.06 0.01
C LEU A 46 12.64 8.82 0.91
N ARG A 47 13.82 8.25 1.08
CA ARG A 47 14.96 8.93 1.70
C ARG A 47 15.60 9.74 0.59
N ARG A 48 15.90 11.01 0.87
CA ARG A 48 16.73 11.83 -0.01
C ARG A 48 18.08 11.14 -0.14
N ASN A 49 18.27 10.43 -1.25
CA ASN A 49 19.51 9.75 -1.60
C ASN A 49 20.18 10.59 -2.70
N PRO A 50 21.32 11.25 -2.44
CA PRO A 50 22.02 12.02 -3.47
C PRO A 50 22.41 11.17 -4.70
N LEU A 51 22.46 9.84 -4.58
CA LEU A 51 22.76 8.93 -5.68
C LEU A 51 21.55 8.63 -6.59
N CYS A 52 20.32 8.97 -6.18
CA CYS A 52 19.12 8.83 -7.02
C CYS A 52 18.87 10.07 -7.92
N GLU A 53 19.61 11.15 -7.73
CA GLU A 53 19.54 12.35 -8.59
C GLU A 53 20.43 12.23 -9.84
N SER A 54 21.26 11.19 -9.97
CA SER A 54 22.21 11.04 -11.10
C SER A 54 21.69 10.18 -12.27
N THR A 55 20.39 9.92 -12.37
CA THR A 55 19.82 9.15 -13.51
C THR A 55 18.58 9.82 -14.10
N VAL A 56 18.54 11.15 -14.14
CA VAL A 56 17.63 11.88 -15.02
C VAL A 56 18.42 12.83 -15.90
#